data_AF-K3WD76-F1
#
_entry.id   AF-K3WD76-F1
#
_cell.length_a   1.000
_cell.length_b   1.000
_cell.length_c   1.000
_cell.angle_alpha   90.00
_cell.angle_beta   90.00
_cell.angle_gamma   90.00
#
_symmetry.space_group_name_H-M   'P 1'
#
loop_
_entity.id
_entity.type
_entity.pdbx_description
1 polymer ?
#
loop_
_entity_poly.entity_id
_entity_poly.type
_entity_poly.pdbx_seq_one_letter_code
_entity_poly.pdbx_strand_id
1 'polypeptide(L)'
;MALLLLTLGESVALLIAAALVLYALPLMDTSKSWEFVFLYDDYENFLTNPVLQGEWLFTWDNMHQMLTMRRVNVYEPLSWMLKAAIVQCVGLDPWIIRVVTTALHFAAGVVLVKVSMLLLEIHDMVAARHSHQLTAIQSRTSRHRKYELGCWFSGLLYVVHPVHVEVVAWPSAQPYALAAVFANLSLYVYTRETQARLRRAQMEPERYPYTSKSNKQLLVEAFILLDTYVYMKRRQRGKELLPSKGSGLNMVIDCVASKARLMTVAVLFICLTMWSNEKGAQVDTDLISLSVSERMLKAAATPAWIVRYFLWPNQLRAHYQLREGELDLWENPEYLLSLLLFTMCALWCHHRWHRSPQYLLVLLHFVVLLLPTSGLIQHGIVTRGCDRYAYFPSAVFVPFGGYFLGNFLQ
;
A
#
# COMPACT_ATOMS: atom_id res chain seq x y z
N MET A 1 -43.57 -13.51 -11.57
CA MET A 1 -42.65 -13.01 -10.53
C MET A 1 -41.39 -12.54 -11.22
N ALA A 2 -41.28 -11.23 -11.49
CA ALA A 2 -40.08 -10.69 -12.11
C ALA A 2 -38.95 -10.79 -11.07
N LEU A 3 -38.01 -11.72 -11.28
CA LEU A 3 -36.73 -11.66 -10.58
C LEU A 3 -36.12 -10.31 -10.95
N LEU A 4 -36.05 -9.39 -9.99
CA LEU A 4 -35.25 -8.17 -10.12
C LEU A 4 -33.81 -8.60 -10.39
N LEU A 5 -33.42 -8.55 -11.66
CA LEU A 5 -32.03 -8.73 -12.06
C LEU A 5 -31.27 -7.51 -11.55
N LEU A 6 -30.55 -7.70 -10.44
CA LEU A 6 -29.63 -6.71 -9.91
C LEU A 6 -28.66 -6.28 -11.00
N THR A 7 -28.44 -4.98 -11.12
CA THR A 7 -27.35 -4.45 -11.92
C THR A 7 -26.01 -4.95 -11.37
N LEU A 8 -24.98 -4.94 -12.21
CA LEU A 8 -23.65 -5.37 -11.80
C LEU A 8 -23.11 -4.57 -10.60
N GLY A 9 -23.39 -3.26 -10.57
CA GLY A 9 -23.01 -2.38 -9.48
C GLY A 9 -23.71 -2.76 -8.17
N GLU A 10 -25.00 -3.08 -8.22
CA GLU A 10 -25.76 -3.54 -7.06
C GLU A 10 -25.26 -4.90 -6.55
N SER A 11 -24.98 -5.85 -7.45
CA SER A 11 -24.42 -7.16 -7.07
C SER A 11 -23.05 -7.03 -6.41
N VAL A 12 -22.17 -6.18 -6.95
CA VAL A 12 -20.86 -5.89 -6.36
C VAL A 12 -21.02 -5.21 -5.00
N ALA A 13 -21.92 -4.22 -4.87
CA ALA A 13 -22.16 -3.54 -3.61
C ALA A 13 -22.68 -4.50 -2.53
N LEU A 14 -23.60 -5.40 -2.88
CA LEU A 14 -24.11 -6.43 -1.97
C LEU A 14 -23.01 -7.42 -1.56
N LEU A 15 -22.15 -7.84 -2.49
CA LEU A 15 -21.01 -8.72 -2.20
C LEU A 15 -20.03 -8.06 -1.22
N ILE A 16 -19.71 -6.78 -1.42
CA ILE A 16 -18.85 -6.00 -0.51
C ILE A 16 -19.50 -5.84 0.85
N ALA A 17 -20.81 -5.54 0.90
CA ALA A 17 -21.55 -5.43 2.15
C ALA A 17 -21.57 -6.77 2.91
N ALA A 18 -21.84 -7.87 2.23
CA ALA A 18 -21.83 -9.21 2.81
C ALA A 18 -20.43 -9.58 3.34
N ALA A 19 -19.39 -9.30 2.56
CA ALA A 19 -18.01 -9.52 2.97
C ALA A 19 -17.61 -8.67 4.18
N LEU A 20 -18.00 -7.39 4.20
CA LEU A 20 -17.82 -6.52 5.36
C LEU A 20 -18.52 -7.07 6.59
N VAL A 21 -19.78 -7.49 6.47
CA VAL A 21 -20.54 -8.08 7.58
C VAL A 21 -19.86 -9.35 8.08
N LEU A 22 -19.44 -10.26 7.20
CA LEU A 22 -18.77 -11.50 7.59
C LEU A 22 -17.41 -11.23 8.24
N TYR A 23 -16.63 -10.28 7.70
CA TYR A 23 -15.32 -9.90 8.23
C TYR A 23 -15.43 -9.20 9.58
N ALA A 24 -16.45 -8.35 9.76
CA ALA A 24 -16.71 -7.64 11.01
C ALA A 24 -17.53 -8.47 12.01
N LEU A 25 -18.10 -9.62 11.63
CA LEU A 25 -18.94 -10.45 12.49
C LEU A 25 -18.26 -10.81 13.82
N PRO A 26 -16.96 -11.17 13.86
CA PRO A 26 -16.28 -11.43 15.13
C PRO A 26 -16.25 -10.19 16.04
N LEU A 27 -16.22 -8.97 15.50
CA LEU A 27 -16.28 -7.73 16.28
C LEU A 27 -17.66 -7.53 16.94
N MET A 28 -18.70 -8.17 16.42
CA MET A 28 -20.06 -8.10 16.97
C MET A 28 -20.31 -9.16 18.05
N ASP A 29 -19.32 -10.00 18.35
CA ASP A 29 -19.41 -10.95 19.46
C ASP A 29 -19.41 -10.19 20.79
N THR A 30 -20.60 -9.99 21.36
CA THR A 30 -20.79 -9.36 22.67
C THR A 30 -20.64 -10.34 23.83
N SER A 31 -20.34 -11.62 23.58
CA SER A 31 -20.11 -12.60 24.65
C SER A 31 -18.80 -12.33 25.41
N LYS A 32 -17.90 -11.53 24.82
CA LYS A 32 -16.64 -11.08 25.41
C LYS A 32 -16.58 -9.56 25.41
N SER A 33 -16.11 -8.96 26.50
CA SER A 33 -15.75 -7.55 26.53
C SER A 33 -14.53 -7.32 25.65
N TRP A 34 -14.61 -6.34 24.76
CA TRP A 34 -13.44 -5.85 24.04
C TRP A 34 -12.59 -5.03 24.99
N GLU A 35 -11.28 -5.30 24.99
CA GLU A 35 -10.33 -4.64 25.87
C GLU A 35 -9.16 -4.04 25.08
N PHE A 36 -8.47 -3.10 25.71
CA PHE A 36 -7.14 -2.66 25.31
C PHE A 36 -6.15 -3.76 25.71
N VAL A 37 -5.33 -4.22 24.76
CA VAL A 37 -4.43 -5.36 25.00
C VAL A 37 -3.24 -4.90 25.84
N PHE A 38 -3.27 -5.22 27.13
CA PHE A 38 -2.26 -4.76 28.10
C PHE A 38 -0.82 -5.20 27.75
N LEU A 39 -0.65 -6.39 27.17
CA LEU A 39 0.67 -6.93 26.83
C LEU A 39 1.35 -6.21 25.65
N TYR A 40 0.59 -5.41 24.90
CA TYR A 40 1.07 -4.66 23.74
C TYR A 40 1.04 -3.15 24.01
N ASP A 41 1.17 -2.37 22.95
CA ASP A 41 1.29 -0.91 23.06
C ASP A 41 -0.03 -0.20 23.41
N ASP A 42 -1.15 -0.92 23.56
CA ASP A 42 -2.47 -0.30 23.81
C ASP A 42 -2.52 0.41 25.16
N TYR A 43 -1.88 -0.15 26.19
CA TYR A 43 -1.80 0.48 27.50
C TYR A 43 -1.11 1.84 27.40
N GLU A 44 0.03 1.90 26.72
CA GLU A 44 0.76 3.14 26.50
C GLU A 44 0.03 4.11 25.58
N ASN A 45 -0.56 3.62 24.48
CA ASN A 45 -1.13 4.49 23.45
C ASN A 45 -2.50 5.05 23.81
N PHE A 46 -3.27 4.36 24.66
CA PHE A 46 -4.64 4.76 25.03
C PHE A 46 -4.82 5.04 26.52
N LEU A 47 -4.39 4.13 27.39
CA LEU A 47 -4.74 4.20 28.82
C LEU A 47 -3.87 5.21 29.59
N THR A 48 -2.58 5.31 29.28
CA THR A 48 -1.66 6.24 29.96
C THR A 48 -1.32 7.48 29.14
N ASN A 49 -1.96 7.67 27.98
CA ASN A 49 -1.62 8.74 27.06
C ASN A 49 -2.33 10.06 27.42
N PRO A 50 -1.62 11.11 27.89
CA PRO A 50 -2.25 12.33 28.40
C PRO A 50 -3.10 13.09 27.36
N VAL A 51 -2.75 13.02 26.07
CA VAL A 51 -3.51 13.75 25.02
C VAL A 51 -4.88 13.13 24.74
N LEU A 52 -5.16 11.96 25.31
CA LEU A 52 -6.46 11.29 25.24
C LEU A 52 -7.22 11.38 26.59
N GLN A 53 -6.72 12.17 27.54
CA GLN A 53 -7.32 12.38 28.85
C GLN A 53 -7.88 13.80 28.96
N GLY A 54 -9.00 13.96 29.68
CA GLY A 54 -9.65 15.24 29.94
C GLY A 54 -11.00 15.40 29.25
N GLU A 55 -11.69 16.51 29.53
CA GLU A 55 -13.04 16.79 29.01
C GLU A 55 -13.05 17.25 27.55
N TRP A 56 -12.06 18.08 27.16
CA TRP A 56 -11.87 18.58 25.81
C TRP A 56 -10.47 18.28 25.30
N LEU A 57 -10.37 17.42 24.27
CA LEU A 57 -9.11 16.89 23.77
C LEU A 57 -8.45 17.77 22.70
N PHE A 58 -9.17 18.73 22.12
CA PHE A 58 -8.67 19.63 21.07
C PHE A 58 -8.30 21.02 21.61
N THR A 59 -7.69 21.07 22.79
CA THR A 59 -7.01 22.29 23.25
C THR A 59 -5.78 22.56 22.38
N TRP A 60 -5.34 23.82 22.32
CA TRP A 60 -4.10 24.16 21.60
C TRP A 60 -2.90 23.34 22.10
N ASP A 61 -2.80 23.15 23.41
CA ASP A 61 -1.72 22.37 24.03
C ASP A 61 -1.77 20.90 23.60
N ASN A 62 -2.93 20.24 23.71
CA ASN A 62 -3.07 18.84 23.25
C ASN A 62 -2.82 18.72 21.74
N MET A 63 -3.30 19.65 20.91
CA MET A 63 -3.04 19.64 19.48
C MET A 63 -1.55 19.78 19.16
N HIS A 64 -0.86 20.70 19.83
CA HIS A 64 0.58 20.83 19.70
C HIS A 64 1.30 19.53 20.11
N GLN A 65 0.92 18.96 21.25
CA GLN A 65 1.46 17.67 21.70
C GLN A 65 1.21 16.56 20.67
N MET A 66 -0.01 16.41 20.14
CA MET A 66 -0.31 15.42 19.10
C MET A 66 0.56 15.60 17.85
N LEU A 67 0.88 16.84 17.46
CA LEU A 67 1.71 17.15 16.29
C LEU A 67 3.20 16.90 16.51
N THR A 68 3.69 16.91 17.75
CA THR A 68 5.13 16.79 18.07
C THR A 68 5.49 15.49 18.82
N MET A 69 4.50 14.74 19.31
CA MET A 69 4.69 13.57 20.17
C MET A 69 5.37 12.41 19.41
N ARG A 70 6.39 11.85 20.07
CA ARG A 70 6.97 10.54 19.77
C ARG A 70 6.66 9.60 20.93
N ARG A 71 5.77 8.63 20.73
CA ARG A 71 5.36 7.68 21.77
C ARG A 71 5.55 6.26 21.27
N VAL A 72 6.11 5.38 22.10
CA VAL A 72 6.54 4.02 21.72
C VAL A 72 7.40 4.02 20.45
N ASN A 73 8.29 5.02 20.32
CA ASN A 73 9.16 5.23 19.14
C ASN A 73 8.42 5.50 17.80
N VAL A 74 7.12 5.81 17.83
CA VAL A 74 6.31 6.12 16.66
C VAL A 74 5.95 7.60 16.60
N TYR A 75 6.11 8.22 15.42
CA TYR A 75 5.67 9.58 15.11
C TYR A 75 4.35 9.57 14.33
N GLU A 76 3.33 10.04 15.04
CA GLU A 76 1.90 9.76 14.92
C GLU A 76 0.83 10.73 14.45
N PRO A 77 1.14 11.93 13.96
CA PRO A 77 0.32 13.11 14.28
C PRO A 77 -1.15 12.99 13.89
N LEU A 78 -1.43 12.53 12.66
CA LEU A 78 -2.81 12.35 12.19
C LEU A 78 -3.53 11.19 12.88
N SER A 79 -2.80 10.15 13.30
CA SER A 79 -3.35 9.05 14.07
C SER A 79 -3.75 9.50 15.47
N TRP A 80 -2.94 10.35 16.12
CA TRP A 80 -3.32 10.93 17.42
C TRP A 80 -4.58 11.78 17.32
N MET A 81 -4.69 12.61 16.28
CA MET A 81 -5.89 13.41 16.05
C MET A 81 -7.13 12.55 15.78
N LEU A 82 -6.98 11.43 15.05
CA LEU A 82 -8.06 10.47 14.85
C LEU A 82 -8.48 9.81 16.17
N LYS A 83 -7.51 9.32 16.96
CA LYS A 83 -7.78 8.71 18.27
C LYS A 83 -8.49 9.70 19.19
N ALA A 84 -8.01 10.95 19.28
CA ALA A 84 -8.65 12.01 20.06
C ALA A 84 -10.06 12.32 19.58
N ALA A 85 -10.32 12.34 18.26
CA ALA A 85 -11.67 12.55 17.72
C ALA A 85 -12.63 11.44 18.15
N ILE A 86 -12.18 10.17 18.09
CA ILE A 86 -12.98 9.02 18.54
C ILE A 86 -13.26 9.14 20.04
N VAL A 87 -12.22 9.34 20.86
CA VAL A 87 -12.34 9.40 22.31
C VAL A 87 -13.20 10.58 22.76
N GLN A 88 -13.10 11.74 22.10
CA GLN A 88 -13.95 12.90 22.39
C GLN A 88 -15.44 12.61 22.15
N CYS A 89 -15.77 11.77 21.16
CA CYS A 89 -17.16 11.49 20.78
C CYS A 89 -17.80 10.37 21.61
N VAL A 90 -17.04 9.32 21.94
CA VAL A 90 -17.59 8.09 22.54
C VAL A 90 -16.87 7.65 23.82
N GLY A 91 -15.81 8.35 24.22
CA GLY A 91 -14.93 7.92 25.32
C GLY A 91 -13.88 6.89 24.89
N LEU A 92 -13.10 6.40 25.86
CA LEU A 92 -12.09 5.36 25.65
C LEU A 92 -12.74 3.99 25.47
N ASP A 93 -13.24 3.73 24.26
CA ASP A 93 -13.87 2.46 23.89
C ASP A 93 -13.00 1.68 22.90
N PRO A 94 -12.43 0.52 23.31
CA PRO A 94 -11.57 -0.30 22.47
C PRO A 94 -12.33 -0.98 21.31
N TRP A 95 -13.64 -1.19 21.43
CA TRP A 95 -14.48 -1.72 20.36
C TRP A 95 -14.71 -0.68 19.27
N ILE A 96 -15.09 0.55 19.63
CA ILE A 96 -15.31 1.62 18.64
C ILE A 96 -14.05 1.90 17.82
N ILE A 97 -12.87 1.88 18.46
CA ILE A 97 -11.60 2.06 17.74
C ILE A 97 -11.44 1.01 16.64
N ARG A 98 -11.74 -0.26 16.91
CA ARG A 98 -11.70 -1.35 15.92
C ARG A 98 -12.74 -1.18 14.83
N VAL A 99 -13.95 -0.74 15.16
CA VAL A 99 -15.02 -0.44 14.18
C VAL A 99 -14.57 0.67 13.22
N VAL A 100 -14.04 1.77 13.74
CA VAL A 100 -13.51 2.87 12.93
C VAL A 100 -12.34 2.40 12.06
N THR A 101 -11.43 1.61 12.63
CA THR A 101 -10.31 1.02 11.86
C THR A 101 -10.80 0.10 10.74
N THR A 102 -11.83 -0.71 10.99
CA THR A 102 -12.47 -1.56 9.98
C THR A 102 -13.05 -0.71 8.84
N ALA A 103 -13.76 0.37 9.18
CA ALA A 103 -14.32 1.27 8.19
C ALA A 103 -13.22 1.95 7.35
N LEU A 104 -12.13 2.40 7.97
CA LEU A 104 -10.97 2.96 7.27
C LEU A 104 -10.30 1.92 6.35
N HIS A 105 -10.16 0.67 6.80
CA HIS A 105 -9.59 -0.42 6.01
C HIS A 105 -10.40 -0.68 4.73
N PHE A 106 -11.73 -0.80 4.85
CA PHE A 106 -12.61 -0.99 3.70
C PHE A 106 -12.63 0.24 2.79
N ALA A 107 -12.62 1.46 3.34
CA ALA A 107 -12.51 2.69 2.56
C ALA A 107 -11.21 2.73 1.76
N ALA A 108 -10.07 2.37 2.38
CA ALA A 108 -8.79 2.26 1.70
C ALA A 108 -8.84 1.24 0.55
N GLY A 109 -9.46 0.08 0.77
CA GLY A 109 -9.65 -0.96 -0.25
C GLY A 109 -10.51 -0.51 -1.43
N VAL A 110 -11.62 0.20 -1.18
CA VAL A 110 -12.46 0.76 -2.26
C VAL A 110 -11.66 1.76 -3.12
N VAL A 111 -10.87 2.63 -2.49
CA VAL A 111 -10.02 3.57 -3.24
C VAL A 111 -8.94 2.82 -4.03
N LEU A 112 -8.32 1.78 -3.47
CA LEU A 112 -7.34 0.93 -4.16
C LEU A 112 -7.93 0.23 -5.38
N VAL A 113 -9.19 -0.23 -5.30
CA VAL A 113 -9.90 -0.80 -6.43
C VAL A 113 -10.07 0.23 -7.55
N LYS A 114 -10.44 1.47 -7.21
CA LYS A 114 -10.56 2.55 -8.21
C LYS A 114 -9.22 2.92 -8.83
N VAL A 115 -8.15 2.97 -8.03
CA VAL A 115 -6.78 3.12 -8.53
C VAL A 115 -6.44 2.01 -9.53
N SER A 116 -6.73 0.76 -9.18
CA SER A 116 -6.42 -0.42 -10.00
C SER A 116 -7.13 -0.39 -11.35
N MET A 117 -8.41 0.02 -11.38
CA MET A 117 -9.15 0.25 -12.63
C MET A 117 -8.47 1.31 -13.49
N LEU A 118 -8.09 2.45 -12.90
CA LEU A 118 -7.41 3.52 -13.64
C LEU A 118 -6.03 3.08 -14.16
N LEU A 119 -5.27 2.28 -13.40
CA LEU A 119 -3.99 1.72 -13.84
C LEU A 119 -4.15 0.79 -15.05
N LEU A 120 -5.17 -0.08 -15.04
CA LEU A 120 -5.48 -0.96 -16.17
C LEU A 120 -5.98 -0.19 -17.39
N GLU A 121 -6.78 0.87 -17.19
CA GLU A 121 -7.15 1.77 -18.29
C GLU A 121 -5.93 2.48 -18.89
N ILE A 122 -5.02 2.99 -18.06
CA ILE A 122 -3.77 3.62 -18.52
C ILE A 122 -2.93 2.60 -19.30
N HIS A 123 -2.80 1.37 -18.78
CA HIS A 123 -2.11 0.27 -19.44
C HIS A 123 -2.66 0.07 -20.86
N ASP A 124 -3.99 -0.02 -20.98
CA ASP A 124 -4.67 -0.19 -22.26
C ASP A 124 -4.52 1.00 -23.19
N MET A 125 -4.66 2.22 -22.69
CA MET A 125 -4.50 3.45 -23.49
C MET A 125 -3.11 3.56 -24.10
N VAL A 126 -2.11 3.13 -23.35
CA VAL A 126 -0.70 3.14 -23.77
C VAL A 126 -0.37 1.91 -24.63
N ALA A 127 -1.11 0.81 -24.48
CA ALA A 127 -1.01 -0.40 -25.31
C ALA A 127 -1.83 -0.34 -26.62
N ALA A 128 -2.86 0.49 -26.75
CA ALA A 128 -3.75 0.55 -27.92
C ALA A 128 -3.07 1.17 -29.17
N ARG A 129 -3.10 0.49 -30.34
CA ARG A 129 -2.57 1.02 -31.63
C ARG A 129 -3.56 2.01 -32.26
N HIS A 130 -3.05 3.02 -32.97
CA HIS A 130 -3.84 4.13 -33.55
C HIS A 130 -4.90 3.68 -34.56
N SER A 131 -4.71 2.54 -35.21
CA SER A 131 -5.44 2.10 -36.40
C SER A 131 -6.87 1.59 -36.17
N HIS A 132 -7.38 1.56 -34.93
CA HIS A 132 -8.71 1.02 -34.61
C HIS A 132 -9.61 2.01 -33.84
N GLN A 133 -9.72 3.27 -34.27
CA GLN A 133 -10.46 4.29 -33.49
C GLN A 133 -11.99 4.11 -33.45
N LEU A 134 -12.64 3.48 -34.44
CA LEU A 134 -14.11 3.33 -34.48
C LEU A 134 -14.62 2.00 -33.90
N THR A 135 -13.95 0.87 -34.13
CA THR A 135 -14.21 -0.41 -33.42
C THR A 135 -13.77 -0.36 -31.95
N ALA A 136 -12.94 0.63 -31.56
CA ALA A 136 -12.45 0.78 -30.20
C ALA A 136 -13.53 1.22 -29.19
N ILE A 137 -14.56 1.97 -29.56
CA ILE A 137 -15.50 2.55 -28.59
C ILE A 137 -16.34 1.45 -27.91
N GLN A 138 -16.92 0.55 -28.70
CA GLN A 138 -17.74 -0.56 -28.19
C GLN A 138 -16.87 -1.63 -27.48
N SER A 139 -15.64 -1.84 -27.97
CA SER A 139 -14.65 -2.70 -27.32
C SER A 139 -14.17 -2.12 -25.98
N ARG A 140 -14.05 -0.79 -25.84
CA ARG A 140 -13.69 -0.08 -24.60
C ARG A 140 -14.73 -0.25 -23.51
N THR A 141 -16.03 -0.10 -23.81
CA THR A 141 -17.10 -0.31 -22.83
C THR A 141 -17.14 -1.74 -22.32
N SER A 142 -17.00 -2.74 -23.21
CA SER A 142 -16.96 -4.15 -22.78
C SER A 142 -15.73 -4.45 -21.93
N ARG A 143 -14.56 -3.88 -22.27
CA ARG A 143 -13.30 -4.12 -21.57
C ARG A 143 -13.20 -3.38 -20.25
N HIS A 144 -13.77 -2.17 -20.17
CA HIS A 144 -13.93 -1.43 -18.92
C HIS A 144 -14.74 -2.24 -17.90
N ARG A 145 -15.86 -2.83 -18.32
CA ARG A 145 -16.70 -3.68 -17.46
C ARG A 145 -15.98 -4.94 -16.98
N LYS A 146 -15.09 -5.51 -17.80
CA LYS A 146 -14.26 -6.68 -17.44
C LYS A 146 -13.27 -6.37 -16.32
N TYR A 147 -12.48 -5.32 -16.48
CA TYR A 147 -11.52 -4.91 -15.45
C TYR A 147 -12.21 -4.41 -14.19
N GLU A 148 -13.40 -3.81 -14.33
CA GLU A 148 -14.20 -3.40 -13.18
C GLU A 148 -14.52 -4.60 -12.27
N LEU A 149 -15.06 -5.69 -12.84
CA LEU A 149 -15.38 -6.90 -12.07
C LEU A 149 -14.15 -7.56 -11.45
N GLY A 150 -13.10 -7.74 -12.25
CA GLY A 150 -11.86 -8.33 -11.77
C GLY A 150 -11.28 -7.52 -10.61
N CYS A 151 -11.22 -6.20 -10.73
CA CYS A 151 -10.67 -5.33 -9.69
C CYS A 151 -11.52 -5.37 -8.42
N TRP A 152 -12.85 -5.41 -8.54
CA TRP A 152 -13.72 -5.55 -7.37
C TRP A 152 -13.51 -6.87 -6.65
N PHE A 153 -13.43 -7.99 -7.38
CA PHE A 153 -13.18 -9.29 -6.76
C PHE A 153 -11.79 -9.36 -6.14
N SER A 154 -10.76 -8.89 -6.84
CA SER A 154 -9.39 -8.87 -6.31
C SER A 154 -9.24 -7.93 -5.10
N GLY A 155 -9.94 -6.80 -5.11
CA GLY A 155 -9.98 -5.88 -3.97
C GLY A 155 -10.73 -6.46 -2.79
N LEU A 156 -11.80 -7.22 -3.03
CA LEU A 156 -12.50 -7.98 -1.99
C LEU A 156 -11.55 -8.97 -1.32
N LEU A 157 -10.85 -9.78 -2.11
CA LEU A 157 -9.87 -10.75 -1.61
C LEU A 157 -8.79 -10.07 -0.76
N TYR A 158 -8.36 -8.86 -1.14
CA TYR A 158 -7.45 -8.05 -0.34
C TYR A 158 -8.09 -7.65 0.99
N VAL A 159 -9.24 -6.96 1.00
CA VAL A 159 -9.80 -6.43 2.27
C VAL A 159 -10.27 -7.52 3.24
N VAL A 160 -10.68 -8.69 2.76
CA VAL A 160 -11.05 -9.80 3.65
C VAL A 160 -9.88 -10.72 3.98
N HIS A 161 -8.68 -10.44 3.47
CA HIS A 161 -7.54 -11.35 3.63
C HIS A 161 -7.19 -11.50 5.13
N PRO A 162 -7.05 -12.73 5.66
CA PRO A 162 -6.77 -12.95 7.08
C PRO A 162 -5.50 -12.26 7.57
N VAL A 163 -4.50 -12.07 6.70
CA VAL A 163 -3.24 -11.37 7.03
C VAL A 163 -3.43 -9.90 7.44
N HIS A 164 -4.59 -9.30 7.17
CA HIS A 164 -4.89 -7.92 7.56
C HIS A 164 -5.66 -7.79 8.87
N VAL A 165 -6.07 -8.91 9.47
CA VAL A 165 -6.82 -8.91 10.74
C VAL A 165 -6.04 -8.19 11.84
N GLU A 166 -4.72 -8.33 11.89
CA GLU A 166 -3.90 -7.61 12.87
C GLU A 166 -4.10 -6.09 12.79
N VAL A 167 -4.13 -5.52 11.58
CA VAL A 167 -4.30 -4.07 11.38
C VAL A 167 -5.67 -3.61 11.87
N VAL A 168 -6.71 -4.43 11.72
CA VAL A 168 -8.08 -4.07 12.09
C VAL A 168 -8.39 -4.35 13.56
N ALA A 169 -7.90 -5.47 14.09
CA ALA A 169 -8.23 -5.97 15.41
C ALA A 169 -7.32 -5.44 16.52
N TRP A 170 -6.14 -4.89 16.20
CA TRP A 170 -5.25 -4.27 17.19
C TRP A 170 -5.46 -2.75 17.22
N PRO A 171 -6.00 -2.16 18.31
CA PRO A 171 -6.26 -0.72 18.41
C PRO A 171 -5.05 0.16 18.08
N SER A 172 -3.86 -0.20 18.57
CA SER A 172 -2.65 0.57 18.26
C SER A 172 -2.18 0.46 16.80
N ALA A 173 -2.70 -0.50 16.02
CA ALA A 173 -2.42 -0.63 14.58
C ALA A 173 -3.36 0.19 13.67
N GLN A 174 -4.36 0.89 14.24
CA GLN A 174 -5.22 1.84 13.51
C GLN A 174 -4.48 2.81 12.55
N PRO A 175 -3.28 3.34 12.88
CA PRO A 175 -2.47 4.18 11.99
C PRO A 175 -2.27 3.59 10.59
N TYR A 176 -2.13 2.26 10.46
CA TYR A 176 -1.93 1.61 9.17
C TYR A 176 -3.15 1.80 8.24
N ALA A 177 -4.36 1.63 8.75
CA ALA A 177 -5.58 1.81 7.98
C ALA A 177 -5.76 3.27 7.53
N LEU A 178 -5.50 4.23 8.43
CA LEU A 178 -5.53 5.65 8.11
C LEU A 178 -4.50 6.02 7.04
N ALA A 179 -3.27 5.55 7.19
CA ALA A 179 -2.20 5.76 6.22
C ALA A 179 -2.56 5.18 4.85
N ALA A 180 -3.19 4.00 4.80
CA ALA A 180 -3.65 3.39 3.55
C ALA A 180 -4.74 4.21 2.85
N VAL A 181 -5.67 4.83 3.59
CA VAL A 181 -6.65 5.75 3.00
C VAL A 181 -5.94 6.91 2.29
N PHE A 182 -5.03 7.61 2.99
CA PHE A 182 -4.33 8.75 2.41
C PHE A 182 -3.39 8.37 1.27
N ALA A 183 -2.66 7.26 1.39
CA ALA A 183 -1.82 6.69 0.35
C ALA A 183 -2.64 6.36 -0.91
N ASN A 184 -3.75 5.64 -0.76
CA ASN A 184 -4.59 5.26 -1.90
C ASN A 184 -5.31 6.46 -2.52
N LEU A 185 -5.76 7.44 -1.73
CA LEU A 185 -6.33 8.69 -2.26
C LEU A 185 -5.31 9.53 -3.02
N SER A 186 -4.09 9.61 -2.51
CA SER A 186 -2.93 10.21 -3.17
C SER A 186 -2.69 9.54 -4.53
N LEU A 187 -2.61 8.21 -4.54
CA LEU A 187 -2.44 7.45 -5.77
C LEU A 187 -3.62 7.64 -6.74
N TYR A 188 -4.85 7.65 -6.25
CA TYR A 188 -6.05 7.87 -7.06
C TYR A 188 -6.03 9.22 -7.78
N VAL A 189 -5.73 10.31 -7.05
CA VAL A 189 -5.67 11.65 -7.65
C VAL A 189 -4.58 11.71 -8.71
N TYR A 190 -3.40 11.15 -8.43
CA TYR A 190 -2.29 11.13 -9.37
C TYR A 190 -2.59 10.31 -10.62
N THR A 191 -3.07 9.08 -10.47
CA THR A 191 -3.40 8.18 -11.58
C THR A 191 -4.54 8.77 -12.44
N ARG A 192 -5.54 9.39 -11.83
CA ARG A 192 -6.63 10.07 -12.54
C ARG A 192 -6.11 11.24 -13.39
N GLU A 193 -5.21 12.05 -12.85
CA GLU A 193 -4.58 13.15 -13.60
C GLU A 193 -3.74 12.61 -14.76
N THR A 194 -2.95 11.54 -14.54
CA THR A 194 -2.18 10.88 -15.59
C THR A 194 -3.08 10.34 -16.71
N GLN A 195 -4.22 9.73 -16.36
CA GLN A 195 -5.21 9.29 -17.33
C GLN A 195 -5.82 10.46 -18.11
N ALA A 196 -6.22 11.54 -17.43
CA ALA A 196 -6.79 12.73 -18.07
C ALA A 196 -5.80 13.39 -19.04
N ARG A 197 -4.51 13.43 -18.68
CA ARG A 197 -3.44 13.86 -19.59
C ARG A 197 -3.35 12.95 -20.81
N LEU A 198 -3.49 11.63 -20.64
CA LEU A 198 -3.35 10.68 -21.76
C LEU A 198 -4.51 10.87 -22.72
N ARG A 199 -5.72 11.09 -22.19
CA ARG A 199 -6.91 11.39 -22.98
C ARG A 199 -6.73 12.70 -23.75
N ARG A 200 -6.27 13.77 -23.11
CA ARG A 200 -5.98 15.06 -23.77
C ARG A 200 -4.93 14.93 -24.88
N ALA A 201 -3.82 14.24 -24.63
CA ALA A 201 -2.77 14.04 -25.62
C ALA A 201 -3.17 13.10 -26.79
N GLN A 202 -4.21 12.27 -26.61
CA GLN A 202 -4.80 11.51 -27.71
C GLN A 202 -5.70 12.37 -28.61
N MET A 203 -6.30 13.44 -28.08
CA MET A 203 -7.18 14.36 -28.81
C MET A 203 -6.40 15.49 -29.48
N GLU A 204 -5.42 16.09 -28.78
CA GLU A 204 -4.66 17.26 -29.22
C GLU A 204 -3.14 17.05 -29.00
N PRO A 205 -2.47 16.27 -29.87
CA PRO A 205 -1.07 15.88 -29.67
C PRO A 205 -0.08 17.04 -29.77
N GLU A 206 -0.41 18.11 -30.51
CA GLU A 206 0.48 19.27 -30.73
C GLU A 206 0.46 20.27 -29.56
N ARG A 207 -0.64 20.33 -28.79
CA ARG A 207 -0.86 21.35 -27.74
C ARG A 207 -0.43 20.88 -26.35
N TYR A 208 -0.35 19.57 -26.12
CA TYR A 208 -0.03 18.98 -24.82
C TYR A 208 1.23 18.11 -24.87
N PRO A 209 2.44 18.72 -24.92
CA PRO A 209 3.66 17.98 -24.62
C PRO A 209 3.57 17.44 -23.19
N TYR A 210 3.89 16.15 -23.05
CA TYR A 210 3.49 15.35 -21.88
C TYR A 210 4.28 15.68 -20.60
N THR A 211 5.30 16.52 -20.71
CA THR A 211 6.19 16.97 -19.64
C THR A 211 5.58 18.15 -18.88
N SER A 212 4.49 17.94 -18.13
CA SER A 212 4.01 18.93 -17.15
C SER A 212 4.12 18.46 -15.70
N LYS A 213 4.70 19.34 -14.88
CA LYS A 213 4.98 19.16 -13.44
C LYS A 213 3.69 18.85 -12.67
N SER A 214 3.47 17.60 -12.28
CA SER A 214 2.50 17.26 -11.23
C SER A 214 3.16 17.51 -9.86
N ASN A 215 2.56 18.37 -9.03
CA ASN A 215 3.11 18.77 -7.72
C ASN A 215 2.23 18.30 -6.55
N LYS A 216 1.73 17.06 -6.57
CA LYS A 216 0.82 16.60 -5.53
C LYS A 216 1.22 15.20 -5.03
N GLN A 217 1.43 15.11 -3.70
CA GLN A 217 1.18 13.98 -2.79
C GLN A 217 2.33 13.01 -2.40
N LEU A 218 2.00 12.15 -1.40
CA LEU A 218 2.86 11.44 -0.43
C LEU A 218 3.63 10.20 -0.95
N LEU A 219 3.25 9.63 -2.10
CA LEU A 219 3.85 8.40 -2.66
C LEU A 219 4.75 8.70 -3.87
N VAL A 220 5.88 9.34 -3.59
CA VAL A 220 6.76 9.90 -4.62
C VAL A 220 7.31 8.81 -5.54
N GLU A 221 7.63 7.64 -5.00
CA GLU A 221 8.13 6.49 -5.75
C GLU A 221 7.07 5.93 -6.72
N ALA A 222 5.82 5.76 -6.28
CA ALA A 222 4.76 5.21 -7.13
C ALA A 222 4.50 6.12 -8.34
N PHE A 223 4.61 7.43 -8.13
CA PHE A 223 4.45 8.45 -9.17
C PHE A 223 5.58 8.41 -10.20
N ILE A 224 6.83 8.30 -9.74
CA ILE A 224 8.00 8.14 -10.61
C ILE A 224 7.89 6.85 -11.43
N LEU A 225 7.48 5.73 -10.79
CA LEU A 225 7.32 4.45 -11.46
C LEU A 225 6.22 4.49 -12.53
N LEU A 226 5.07 5.13 -12.24
CA LEU A 226 3.98 5.27 -13.22
C LEU A 226 4.38 6.17 -14.41
N ASP A 227 5.08 7.27 -14.17
CA ASP A 227 5.56 8.15 -15.24
C ASP A 227 6.60 7.45 -16.11
N THR A 228 7.52 6.72 -15.47
CA THR A 228 8.53 5.89 -16.15
C THR A 228 7.85 4.85 -17.04
N TYR A 229 6.82 4.17 -16.53
CA TYR A 229 6.03 3.21 -17.28
C TYR A 229 5.39 3.83 -18.55
N VAL A 230 4.68 4.93 -18.38
CA VAL A 230 3.98 5.63 -19.47
C VAL A 230 4.97 6.10 -20.53
N TYR A 231 6.09 6.70 -20.11
CA TYR A 231 7.13 7.17 -21.01
C TYR A 231 7.74 6.02 -21.82
N MET A 232 8.19 4.95 -21.15
CA MET A 232 8.84 3.82 -21.80
C MET A 232 7.98 3.20 -22.91
N LYS A 233 6.70 2.99 -22.63
CA LYS A 233 5.78 2.38 -23.59
C LYS A 233 5.47 3.29 -24.78
N ARG A 234 5.45 4.60 -24.59
CA ARG A 234 5.27 5.55 -25.71
C ARG A 234 6.52 5.65 -26.57
N ARG A 235 7.71 5.65 -25.97
CA ARG A 235 9.00 5.60 -26.70
C ARG A 235 9.12 4.36 -27.58
N GLN A 236 8.76 3.19 -27.06
CA GLN A 236 8.69 1.94 -27.84
C GLN A 236 7.79 2.02 -29.09
N ARG A 237 6.89 3.02 -29.15
CA ARG A 237 5.97 3.22 -30.26
C ARG A 237 6.34 4.36 -31.20
N GLY A 238 7.50 4.99 -31.02
CA GLY A 238 7.99 6.03 -31.93
C GLY A 238 7.13 7.29 -31.98
N LYS A 239 6.32 7.56 -30.93
CA LYS A 239 5.42 8.72 -30.86
C LYS A 239 6.04 9.98 -30.24
N GLU A 240 7.35 10.00 -29.99
CA GLU A 240 8.06 11.22 -29.60
C GLU A 240 8.91 11.74 -30.75
N LEU A 241 8.60 12.97 -31.18
CA LEU A 241 9.48 13.87 -31.95
C LEU A 241 10.60 14.48 -31.08
N LEU A 242 10.83 14.00 -29.85
CA LEU A 242 11.85 14.56 -28.96
C LEU A 242 13.24 14.00 -29.33
N PRO A 243 14.22 14.86 -29.63
CA PRO A 243 15.58 14.43 -29.87
C PRO A 243 16.24 14.13 -28.52
N SER A 244 16.09 12.91 -28.01
CA SER A 244 16.97 12.44 -26.94
C SER A 244 17.68 11.17 -27.38
N LYS A 245 18.91 11.36 -27.87
CA LYS A 245 19.96 10.35 -27.97
C LYS A 245 20.45 9.87 -26.57
N GLY A 246 19.72 10.17 -25.49
CA GLY A 246 20.07 9.81 -24.12
C GLY A 246 19.80 8.34 -23.81
N SER A 247 20.70 7.75 -23.01
CA SER A 247 20.51 6.44 -22.39
C SER A 247 19.28 6.44 -21.47
N GLY A 248 18.76 5.26 -21.11
CA GLY A 248 17.64 5.14 -20.18
C GLY A 248 17.87 5.80 -18.81
N LEU A 249 19.14 6.05 -18.43
CA LEU A 249 19.52 6.72 -17.19
C LEU A 249 19.19 8.22 -17.22
N ASN A 250 19.51 8.92 -18.31
CA ASN A 250 19.22 10.36 -18.46
C ASN A 250 17.72 10.66 -18.35
N MET A 251 16.89 9.73 -18.83
CA MET A 251 15.44 9.78 -18.71
C MET A 251 14.96 9.69 -17.26
N VAL A 252 15.51 8.78 -16.46
CA VAL A 252 15.18 8.68 -15.03
C VAL A 252 15.60 9.97 -14.33
N ILE A 253 16.78 10.50 -14.65
CA ILE A 253 17.28 11.78 -14.12
C ILE A 253 16.31 12.92 -14.45
N ASP A 254 15.86 13.04 -15.71
CA ASP A 254 14.90 14.08 -16.11
C ASP A 254 13.54 13.93 -15.41
N CYS A 255 13.05 12.69 -15.26
CA CYS A 255 11.81 12.41 -14.54
C CYS A 255 11.92 12.80 -13.05
N VAL A 256 13.01 12.40 -12.39
CA VAL A 256 13.28 12.73 -10.99
C VAL A 256 13.48 14.23 -10.81
N ALA A 257 14.23 14.89 -11.70
CA ALA A 257 14.43 16.34 -11.69
C ALA A 257 13.12 17.10 -11.85
N SER A 258 12.20 16.62 -12.71
CA SER A 258 10.87 17.20 -12.87
C SER A 258 10.01 17.11 -11.59
N LYS A 259 10.38 16.20 -10.68
CA LYS A 259 9.72 15.90 -9.40
C LYS A 259 10.48 16.48 -8.20
N ALA A 260 11.45 17.39 -8.40
CA ALA A 260 12.32 17.91 -7.34
C ALA A 260 11.58 18.34 -6.05
N ARG A 261 10.43 19.03 -6.17
CA ARG A 261 9.61 19.43 -5.01
C ARG A 261 9.07 18.23 -4.21
N LEU A 262 8.66 17.17 -4.89
CA LEU A 262 8.20 15.94 -4.25
C LEU A 262 9.38 15.20 -3.60
N MET A 263 10.55 15.22 -4.23
CA MET A 263 11.77 14.67 -3.62
C MET A 263 12.13 15.40 -2.32
N THR A 264 11.98 16.72 -2.24
CA THR A 264 12.17 17.47 -0.99
C THR A 264 11.22 16.98 0.11
N VAL A 265 9.95 16.74 -0.22
CA VAL A 265 8.96 16.20 0.72
C VAL A 265 9.33 14.77 1.14
N ALA A 266 9.72 13.90 0.21
CA ALA A 266 10.15 12.53 0.51
C ALA A 266 11.39 12.52 1.43
N VAL A 267 12.40 13.35 1.15
CA VAL A 267 13.60 13.49 2.00
C VAL A 267 13.20 13.98 3.39
N LEU A 268 12.29 14.95 3.50
CA LEU A 268 11.78 15.40 4.80
C LEU A 268 11.13 14.25 5.58
N PHE A 269 10.27 13.44 4.95
CA PHE A 269 9.65 12.27 5.60
C PHE A 269 10.67 11.20 5.98
N ILE A 270 11.70 10.97 5.17
CA ILE A 270 12.81 10.08 5.53
C ILE A 270 13.54 10.61 6.77
N CYS A 271 13.88 11.90 6.80
CA CYS A 271 14.52 12.53 7.95
C CYS A 271 13.64 12.45 9.21
N LEU A 272 12.33 12.72 9.09
CA LEU A 272 11.36 12.57 10.19
C LEU A 272 11.26 11.12 10.67
N THR A 273 11.29 10.14 9.76
CA THR A 273 11.28 8.72 10.08
C THR A 273 12.55 8.32 10.83
N MET A 274 13.71 8.80 10.38
CA MET A 274 14.99 8.56 11.07
C MET A 274 15.00 9.21 12.46
N TRP A 275 14.53 10.44 12.58
CA TRP A 275 14.42 11.15 13.85
C TRP A 275 13.44 10.47 14.82
N SER A 276 12.30 9.99 14.34
CA SER A 276 11.33 9.24 15.15
C SER A 276 11.94 7.96 15.71
N ASN A 277 12.68 7.23 14.88
CA ASN A 277 13.24 5.92 15.20
C ASN A 277 14.59 5.97 15.91
N GLU A 278 15.18 7.14 16.12
CA GLU A 278 16.53 7.31 16.70
C GLU A 278 16.70 6.56 18.04
N LYS A 279 15.69 6.62 18.91
CA LYS A 279 15.71 5.91 20.21
C LYS A 279 15.39 4.43 20.06
N GLY A 280 14.53 4.06 19.11
CA GLY A 280 14.15 2.67 18.84
C GLY A 280 15.24 1.83 18.15
N ALA A 281 16.28 2.48 17.62
CA ALA A 281 17.42 1.86 16.95
C ALA A 281 18.63 1.65 17.88
N GLN A 282 18.52 2.01 19.17
CA GLN A 282 19.60 1.84 20.14
C GLN A 282 19.71 0.38 20.59
N VAL A 283 20.95 -0.07 20.79
CA VAL A 283 21.29 -1.47 21.15
C VAL A 283 20.58 -1.92 22.43
N ASP A 284 20.33 -1.00 23.36
CA ASP A 284 19.76 -1.29 24.68
C ASP A 284 18.22 -1.32 24.70
N THR A 285 17.57 -1.09 23.54
CA THR A 285 16.10 -0.99 23.47
C THR A 285 15.41 -2.35 23.55
N ASP A 286 16.12 -3.42 23.20
CA ASP A 286 15.57 -4.77 23.18
C ASP A 286 16.62 -5.79 23.67
N LEU A 287 16.16 -6.98 24.05
CA LEU A 287 17.00 -8.10 24.49
C LEU A 287 17.91 -8.61 23.37
N ILE A 288 17.52 -8.40 22.11
CA ILE A 288 18.24 -8.87 20.93
C ILE A 288 18.62 -7.66 20.07
N SER A 289 19.89 -7.55 19.71
CA SER A 289 20.37 -6.60 18.71
C SER A 289 20.92 -7.36 17.52
N LEU A 290 20.52 -6.96 16.30
CA LEU A 290 20.96 -7.63 15.09
C LEU A 290 22.20 -6.96 14.52
N SER A 291 23.21 -7.76 14.21
CA SER A 291 24.34 -7.35 13.39
C SER A 291 23.89 -6.87 12.01
N VAL A 292 24.75 -6.13 11.31
CA VAL A 292 24.46 -5.67 9.94
C VAL A 292 24.16 -6.84 9.01
N SER A 293 24.91 -7.94 9.12
CA SER A 293 24.69 -9.17 8.35
C SER A 293 23.33 -9.80 8.63
N GLU A 294 22.92 -9.88 9.89
CA GLU A 294 21.62 -10.41 10.31
C GLU A 294 20.46 -9.55 9.80
N ARG A 295 20.63 -8.22 9.80
CA ARG A 295 19.64 -7.29 9.21
C ARG A 295 19.51 -7.49 7.70
N MET A 296 20.62 -7.70 6.99
CA MET A 296 20.59 -8.01 5.56
C MET A 296 19.90 -9.36 5.28
N LEU A 297 20.19 -10.39 6.08
CA LEU A 297 19.57 -11.71 5.95
C LEU A 297 18.06 -11.62 6.17
N LYS A 298 17.63 -11.01 7.28
CA LYS A 298 16.22 -10.77 7.59
C LYS A 298 15.51 -10.02 6.44
N ALA A 299 16.12 -8.94 5.94
CA ALA A 299 15.57 -8.18 4.82
C ALA A 299 15.45 -9.02 3.54
N ALA A 300 16.41 -9.90 3.28
CA ALA A 300 16.39 -10.80 2.13
C ALA A 300 15.30 -11.88 2.23
N ALA A 301 14.93 -12.35 3.43
CA ALA A 301 13.82 -13.30 3.62
C ALA A 301 12.42 -12.67 3.59
N THR A 302 12.31 -11.39 3.95
CA THR A 302 11.02 -10.70 4.11
C THR A 302 10.09 -10.81 2.88
N PRO A 303 10.56 -10.70 1.62
CA PRO A 303 9.72 -10.88 0.43
C PRO A 303 9.02 -12.24 0.36
N ALA A 304 9.76 -13.35 0.49
CA ALA A 304 9.15 -14.69 0.44
C ALA A 304 8.22 -14.94 1.61
N TRP A 305 8.56 -14.42 2.79
CA TRP A 305 7.68 -14.48 3.96
C TRP A 305 6.30 -13.87 3.63
N ILE A 306 6.26 -12.66 3.08
CA ILE A 306 4.99 -11.99 2.74
C ILE A 306 4.23 -12.76 1.65
N VAL A 307 4.92 -13.21 0.61
CA VAL A 307 4.27 -14.00 -0.46
C VAL A 307 3.68 -15.29 0.10
N ARG A 308 4.39 -15.99 1.00
CA ARG A 308 3.92 -17.22 1.64
C ARG A 308 2.64 -16.98 2.44
N TYR A 309 2.62 -16.01 3.35
CA TYR A 309 1.44 -15.74 4.18
C TYR A 309 0.29 -15.08 3.41
N PHE A 310 0.57 -14.42 2.30
CA PHE A 310 -0.44 -13.95 1.37
C PHE A 310 -1.08 -15.10 0.56
N LEU A 311 -0.31 -16.11 0.15
CA LEU A 311 -0.85 -17.26 -0.60
C LEU A 311 -1.49 -18.31 0.32
N TRP A 312 -0.95 -18.48 1.52
CA TRP A 312 -1.37 -19.50 2.48
C TRP A 312 -1.34 -18.93 3.91
N PRO A 313 -2.38 -18.18 4.32
CA PRO A 313 -2.46 -17.60 5.66
C PRO A 313 -2.76 -18.69 6.69
N ASN A 314 -1.71 -19.35 7.22
CA ASN A 314 -1.82 -20.30 8.32
C ASN A 314 -1.13 -19.77 9.57
N GLN A 315 -1.67 -20.11 10.75
CA GLN A 315 -1.06 -19.79 12.05
C GLN A 315 -0.59 -18.33 12.18
N LEU A 316 -1.41 -17.39 11.70
CA LEU A 316 -1.14 -15.96 11.73
C LEU A 316 -0.90 -15.45 13.15
N ARG A 317 0.04 -14.51 13.32
CA ARG A 317 0.45 -13.95 14.61
C ARG A 317 0.77 -12.46 14.49
N ALA A 318 0.33 -11.69 15.48
CA ALA A 318 0.76 -10.29 15.60
C ALA A 318 2.28 -10.13 15.78
N HIS A 319 2.93 -11.13 16.38
CA HIS A 319 4.36 -11.12 16.63
C HIS A 319 4.97 -12.51 16.42
N TYR A 320 5.89 -12.61 15.45
CA TYR A 320 6.71 -13.81 15.26
C TYR A 320 8.05 -13.57 15.93
N GLN A 321 8.31 -14.29 17.01
CA GLN A 321 9.57 -14.20 17.75
C GLN A 321 10.73 -14.62 16.85
N LEU A 322 11.82 -13.85 16.91
CA LEU A 322 13.10 -14.25 16.34
C LEU A 322 13.95 -14.91 17.44
N ARG A 323 14.39 -16.14 17.21
CA ARG A 323 15.28 -16.85 18.15
C ARG A 323 16.73 -16.74 17.72
N GLU A 324 17.65 -16.82 18.69
CA GLU A 324 19.08 -16.90 18.41
C GLU A 324 19.39 -18.08 17.46
N GLY A 325 20.22 -17.83 16.45
CA GLY A 325 20.57 -18.83 15.42
C GLY A 325 19.57 -18.99 14.27
N GLU A 326 18.35 -18.41 14.32
CA GLU A 326 17.39 -18.54 13.21
C GLU A 326 17.74 -17.71 11.95
N LEU A 327 18.67 -16.76 12.09
CA LEU A 327 19.22 -15.96 11.00
C LEU A 327 20.45 -16.63 10.36
N ASP A 328 20.39 -17.94 10.14
CA ASP A 328 21.41 -18.69 9.42
C ASP A 328 20.98 -18.96 7.97
N LEU A 329 21.84 -18.61 7.01
CA LEU A 329 21.60 -18.75 5.57
C LEU A 329 21.45 -20.22 5.14
N TRP A 330 22.17 -21.12 5.80
CA TRP A 330 22.30 -22.53 5.43
C TRP A 330 21.25 -23.40 6.13
N GLU A 331 20.89 -23.07 7.37
CA GLU A 331 19.91 -23.86 8.13
C GLU A 331 18.47 -23.52 7.78
N ASN A 332 18.19 -22.27 7.37
CA ASN A 332 16.83 -21.81 7.15
C ASN A 332 16.47 -21.75 5.65
N PRO A 333 15.62 -22.67 5.14
CA PRO A 333 15.29 -22.76 3.73
C PRO A 333 14.50 -21.56 3.19
N GLU A 334 13.94 -20.71 4.05
CA GLU A 334 13.22 -19.51 3.62
C GLU A 334 14.14 -18.49 2.96
N TYR A 335 15.41 -18.36 3.41
CA TYR A 335 16.36 -17.46 2.77
C TYR A 335 16.69 -17.90 1.36
N LEU A 336 16.97 -19.20 1.18
CA LEU A 336 17.25 -19.76 -0.13
C LEU A 336 16.04 -19.62 -1.07
N LEU A 337 14.83 -19.91 -0.56
CA LEU A 337 13.60 -19.73 -1.32
C LEU A 337 13.38 -18.26 -1.73
N SER A 338 13.61 -17.31 -0.81
CA SER A 338 13.47 -15.88 -1.10
C SER A 338 14.49 -15.40 -2.12
N LEU A 339 15.76 -15.80 -1.97
CA LEU A 339 16.81 -15.47 -2.91
C LEU A 339 16.51 -16.04 -4.30
N LEU A 340 16.09 -17.31 -4.39
CA LEU A 340 15.71 -17.95 -5.65
C LEU A 340 14.51 -17.24 -6.29
N LEU A 341 13.44 -17.02 -5.53
CA LEU A 341 12.22 -16.38 -6.03
C LEU A 341 12.51 -14.97 -6.55
N PHE A 342 13.25 -14.18 -5.78
CA PHE A 342 13.57 -12.80 -6.16
C PHE A 342 14.52 -12.74 -7.35
N THR A 343 15.53 -13.62 -7.39
CA THR A 343 16.47 -13.71 -8.52
C THR A 343 15.75 -14.14 -9.80
N MET A 344 14.91 -15.17 -9.74
CA MET A 344 14.10 -15.61 -10.88
C MET A 344 13.15 -14.52 -11.36
N CYS A 345 12.45 -13.85 -10.44
CA CYS A 345 11.56 -12.73 -10.78
C CYS A 345 12.36 -11.58 -11.41
N ALA A 346 13.51 -11.21 -10.86
CA ALA A 346 14.36 -10.14 -11.39
C ALA A 346 14.88 -10.47 -12.79
N LEU A 347 15.37 -11.68 -13.01
CA LEU A 347 15.85 -12.16 -14.32
C LEU A 347 14.71 -12.21 -15.35
N TRP A 348 13.54 -12.73 -14.97
CA TRP A 348 12.37 -12.76 -15.84
C TRP A 348 11.88 -11.36 -16.21
N CYS A 349 11.79 -10.48 -15.22
CA CYS A 349 11.44 -9.07 -15.39
C CYS A 349 12.45 -8.34 -16.28
N HIS A 350 13.75 -8.58 -16.09
CA HIS A 350 14.82 -8.03 -16.91
C HIS A 350 14.71 -8.49 -18.36
N HIS A 351 14.58 -9.80 -18.59
CA HIS A 351 14.41 -10.37 -19.93
C HIS A 351 13.16 -9.84 -20.64
N ARG A 352 12.09 -9.56 -19.88
CA ARG A 352 10.82 -9.02 -20.41
C ARG A 352 10.74 -7.50 -20.38
N TRP A 353 11.74 -6.77 -19.88
CA TRP A 353 11.65 -5.33 -19.63
C TRP A 353 11.28 -4.52 -20.87
N HIS A 354 11.81 -4.89 -22.05
CA HIS A 354 11.46 -4.22 -23.30
C HIS A 354 10.05 -4.55 -23.80
N ARG A 355 9.42 -5.64 -23.37
CA ARG A 355 8.06 -6.00 -23.80
C ARG A 355 7.01 -5.65 -22.75
N SER A 356 7.35 -5.80 -21.48
CA SER A 356 6.42 -5.70 -20.34
C SER A 356 7.12 -5.07 -19.12
N PRO A 357 7.53 -3.79 -19.20
CA PRO A 357 8.24 -3.11 -18.11
C PRO A 357 7.42 -3.01 -16.82
N GLN A 358 6.09 -3.12 -16.89
CA GLN A 358 5.22 -3.03 -15.72
C GLN A 358 5.57 -4.05 -14.63
N TYR A 359 6.05 -5.25 -14.98
CA TYR A 359 6.37 -6.27 -13.98
C TYR A 359 7.56 -5.89 -13.12
N LEU A 360 8.62 -5.33 -13.73
CA LEU A 360 9.77 -4.84 -12.96
C LEU A 360 9.40 -3.62 -12.11
N LEU A 361 8.60 -2.69 -12.66
CA LEU A 361 8.18 -1.49 -11.91
C LEU A 361 7.31 -1.85 -10.70
N VAL A 362 6.44 -2.85 -10.83
CA VAL A 362 5.68 -3.40 -9.70
C VAL A 362 6.59 -4.08 -8.70
N LEU A 363 7.56 -4.89 -9.16
CA LEU A 363 8.53 -5.53 -8.26
C LEU A 363 9.32 -4.49 -7.46
N LEU A 364 9.74 -3.39 -8.10
CA LEU A 364 10.39 -2.27 -7.43
C LEU A 364 9.45 -1.60 -6.42
N HIS A 365 8.18 -1.35 -6.79
CA HIS A 365 7.20 -0.78 -5.86
C HIS A 365 6.99 -1.68 -4.64
N PHE A 366 6.84 -2.99 -4.85
CA PHE A 366 6.72 -3.99 -3.79
C PHE A 366 7.93 -3.93 -2.85
N VAL A 367 9.16 -3.95 -3.37
CA VAL A 367 10.38 -3.82 -2.54
C VAL A 367 10.39 -2.53 -1.75
N VAL A 368 10.03 -1.39 -2.35
CA VAL A 368 10.03 -0.11 -1.63
C VAL A 368 9.04 -0.13 -0.47
N LEU A 369 7.84 -0.70 -0.67
CA LEU A 369 6.85 -0.86 0.40
C LEU A 369 7.31 -1.82 1.52
N LEU A 370 8.29 -2.69 1.25
CA LEU A 370 8.90 -3.58 2.25
C LEU A 370 9.98 -2.92 3.09
N LEU A 371 10.64 -1.87 2.59
CA LEU A 371 11.80 -1.28 3.24
C LEU A 371 11.53 -0.93 4.72
N PRO A 372 10.40 -0.29 5.10
CA PRO A 372 10.14 0.06 6.50
C PRO A 372 10.04 -1.14 7.44
N THR A 373 9.64 -2.31 6.95
CA THR A 373 9.37 -3.52 7.75
C THR A 373 10.40 -4.62 7.52
N SER A 374 11.38 -4.40 6.64
CA SER A 374 12.39 -5.38 6.25
C SER A 374 13.41 -5.74 7.35
N GLY A 375 13.55 -4.92 8.39
CA GLY A 375 14.60 -5.09 9.41
C GLY A 375 15.96 -4.51 9.02
N LEU A 376 16.18 -4.13 7.75
CA LEU A 376 16.39 -2.72 7.39
C LEU A 376 17.03 -1.87 8.47
N ILE A 377 16.17 -1.01 9.02
CA ILE A 377 16.41 -0.15 10.16
C ILE A 377 15.74 -0.85 11.33
N GLN A 378 16.49 -1.14 12.39
CA GLN A 378 15.93 -1.73 13.60
C GLN A 378 15.11 -0.66 14.32
N HIS A 379 13.86 -0.99 14.65
CA HIS A 379 12.97 -0.17 15.45
C HIS A 379 12.07 -1.10 16.28
N GLY A 380 11.79 -0.68 17.52
CA GLY A 380 10.96 -1.45 18.45
C GLY A 380 11.52 -2.84 18.75
N ILE A 381 10.63 -3.76 19.11
CA ILE A 381 10.98 -5.15 19.44
C ILE A 381 11.42 -5.88 18.15
N VAL A 382 12.56 -6.55 18.20
CA VAL A 382 13.13 -7.34 17.11
C VAL A 382 12.28 -8.58 16.88
N THR A 383 11.44 -8.49 15.85
CA THR A 383 10.59 -9.59 15.41
C THR A 383 11.20 -10.30 14.20
N ARG A 384 10.88 -11.57 13.98
CA ARG A 384 11.09 -12.22 12.67
C ARG A 384 10.20 -11.61 11.60
N GLY A 385 8.94 -11.35 11.95
CA GLY A 385 7.92 -10.74 11.09
C GLY A 385 6.66 -10.44 11.89
N CYS A 386 5.69 -9.78 11.27
CA CYS A 386 4.37 -9.48 11.81
C CYS A 386 3.37 -9.49 10.64
N ASP A 387 2.11 -9.92 10.85
CA ASP A 387 1.13 -10.01 9.76
C ASP A 387 0.88 -8.64 9.12
N ARG A 388 0.84 -7.56 9.94
CA ARG A 388 0.71 -6.17 9.50
C ARG A 388 1.78 -5.72 8.50
N TYR A 389 2.94 -6.38 8.43
CA TYR A 389 3.99 -6.07 7.45
C TYR A 389 3.58 -6.41 6.01
N ALA A 390 2.62 -7.31 5.82
CA ALA A 390 2.06 -7.61 4.50
C ALA A 390 1.05 -6.55 4.02
N TYR A 391 0.60 -5.63 4.89
CA TYR A 391 -0.55 -4.76 4.64
C TYR A 391 -0.40 -3.88 3.38
N PHE A 392 0.68 -3.10 3.30
CA PHE A 392 0.96 -2.27 2.12
C PHE A 392 1.51 -3.08 0.93
N PRO A 393 2.52 -3.97 1.10
CA PRO A 393 3.11 -4.68 -0.03
C PRO A 393 2.11 -5.54 -0.79
N SER A 394 1.15 -6.19 -0.12
CA SER A 394 0.16 -7.03 -0.79
C SER A 394 -0.86 -6.25 -1.65
N ALA A 395 -0.98 -4.92 -1.46
CA ALA A 395 -1.85 -4.09 -2.29
C ALA A 395 -1.48 -4.14 -3.78
N VAL A 396 -0.21 -4.45 -4.11
CA VAL A 396 0.25 -4.58 -5.50
C VAL A 396 -0.44 -5.71 -6.25
N PHE A 397 -0.99 -6.72 -5.55
CA PHE A 397 -1.67 -7.85 -6.18
C PHE A 397 -3.05 -7.49 -6.72
N VAL A 398 -3.70 -6.44 -6.21
CA VAL A 398 -5.06 -6.02 -6.61
C VAL A 398 -5.18 -5.72 -8.12
N PRO A 399 -4.32 -4.88 -8.73
CA PRO A 399 -4.41 -4.64 -10.18
C PRO A 399 -4.08 -5.88 -11.02
N PHE A 400 -3.23 -6.81 -10.56
CA PHE A 400 -2.97 -8.07 -11.28
C PHE A 400 -4.14 -9.02 -11.21
N GLY A 401 -4.69 -9.26 -10.01
CA GLY A 401 -5.90 -10.04 -9.86
C GLY A 401 -7.03 -9.45 -10.69
N GLY A 402 -7.15 -8.12 -10.73
CA GLY A 402 -8.10 -7.43 -11.60
C GLY A 402 -7.92 -7.70 -13.09
N TYR A 403 -6.68 -7.71 -13.56
CA TYR A 403 -6.36 -8.07 -14.94
C TYR A 403 -6.66 -9.55 -15.24
N PHE A 404 -6.21 -10.49 -14.39
CA PHE A 404 -6.37 -11.92 -14.63
C PHE A 404 -7.83 -12.36 -14.53
N LEU A 405 -8.54 -11.97 -13.47
CA LEU A 405 -9.95 -12.32 -13.27
C LEU A 405 -10.84 -11.67 -14.32
N GLY A 406 -10.56 -10.42 -14.70
CA GLY A 406 -11.30 -9.75 -15.77
C GLY A 406 -11.15 -10.44 -17.14
N ASN A 407 -10.04 -11.14 -17.37
CA ASN A 407 -9.85 -11.95 -18.56
C ASN A 407 -10.44 -13.36 -18.44
N PHE A 408 -10.50 -13.93 -17.23
CA PHE A 408 -11.03 -15.26 -16.95
C PHE A 408 -12.56 -15.33 -16.94
N LEU A 409 -13.26 -14.27 -16.54
CA LEU A 409 -14.73 -14.18 -16.52
C LEU A 409 -15.37 -14.00 -17.93
N GLN A 410 -14.69 -14.46 -18.99
CA GLN A 410 -15.20 -14.55 -20.37
C GLN A 410 -15.69 -15.96 -20.65
#